data_AF-A0A5E4LWH9-F1
#
_entry.id   AF-A0A5E4LWH9-F1
#
_cell.length_a   1.000
_cell.length_b   1.000
_cell.length_c   1.000
_cell.angle_alpha   90.00
_cell.angle_beta   90.00
_cell.angle_gamma   90.00
#
_symmetry.space_group_name_H-M   'P 1'
#
loop_
_entity.id
_entity.type
_entity.pdbx_description
1 polymer ?
#
loop_
_entity_poly.entity_id
_entity_poly.type
_entity_poly.pdbx_seq_one_letter_code
_entity_poly.pdbx_strand_id
1 'polypeptide(L)'
;MQGSSALDKYDLKKAHNALKMLLIDRSNEFRVLAQGIGYPTNTKDWELIVLNFSLDFVECFDVWSDEAPPDHNQIHKCMTQMRQMARGKSNMTEVTHLQNTAYLIAEDFKSIYKRME
;
A
#
# COMPACT_ATOMS: atom_id res chain seq x y z
N MET A 1 19.27 -2.87 -4.62
CA MET A 1 18.30 -3.82 -5.20
C MET A 1 16.93 -3.20 -5.08
N GLN A 2 16.35 -2.74 -6.18
CA GLN A 2 14.93 -2.37 -6.21
C GLN A 2 14.16 -3.69 -6.06
N GLY A 3 13.47 -3.87 -4.93
CA GLY A 3 12.53 -4.99 -4.79
C GLY A 3 11.43 -4.83 -5.84
N SER A 4 10.91 -5.95 -6.34
CA SER A 4 9.73 -5.92 -7.22
C SER A 4 8.60 -5.15 -6.52
N SER A 5 7.99 -4.25 -7.29
CA SER A 5 6.86 -3.42 -6.91
C SER A 5 5.59 -4.26 -7.03
N ALA A 6 4.67 -4.24 -6.07
CA ALA A 6 3.38 -4.91 -6.22
C ALA A 6 2.62 -4.44 -7.48
N LEU A 7 2.85 -3.21 -7.93
CA LEU A 7 2.30 -2.71 -9.19
C LEU A 7 2.82 -3.44 -10.44
N ASP A 8 3.95 -4.15 -10.37
CA ASP A 8 4.49 -4.93 -11.50
C ASP A 8 3.53 -6.06 -11.96
N LYS A 9 2.57 -6.44 -11.10
CA LYS A 9 1.52 -7.44 -11.38
C LYS A 9 0.34 -6.88 -12.18
N TYR A 10 0.34 -5.59 -12.51
CA TYR A 10 -0.76 -4.89 -13.15
C TYR A 10 -0.32 -4.26 -14.48
N ASP A 11 -1.25 -4.15 -15.43
CA ASP A 11 -1.02 -3.35 -16.63
C ASP A 11 -0.87 -1.88 -16.22
N LEU A 12 0.23 -1.26 -16.67
CA LEU A 12 0.61 0.08 -16.23
C LEU A 12 -0.46 1.11 -16.57
N LYS A 13 -1.00 1.08 -17.79
CA LYS A 13 -1.97 2.08 -18.25
C LYS A 13 -3.29 1.94 -17.49
N LYS A 14 -3.75 0.72 -17.32
CA LYS A 14 -4.96 0.39 -16.56
C LYS A 14 -4.81 0.75 -15.08
N ALA A 15 -3.64 0.47 -14.48
CA ALA A 15 -3.33 0.85 -13.09
C ALA A 15 -3.37 2.37 -12.89
N HIS A 16 -2.79 3.15 -13.81
CA HIS A 16 -2.87 4.61 -13.75
C HIS A 16 -4.32 5.13 -13.84
N ASN A 17 -5.14 4.53 -14.70
CA ASN A 17 -6.53 4.94 -14.83
C ASN A 17 -7.36 4.56 -13.58
N ALA A 18 -7.13 3.38 -13.02
CA ALA A 18 -7.76 2.94 -11.78
C ALA A 18 -7.38 3.84 -10.60
N LEU A 19 -6.09 4.22 -10.50
CA LEU A 19 -5.63 5.17 -9.50
C LEU A 19 -6.31 6.54 -9.66
N LYS A 20 -6.44 7.06 -10.88
CA LYS A 20 -7.14 8.33 -11.12
C LYS A 20 -8.58 8.30 -10.63
N MET A 21 -9.30 7.21 -10.88
CA MET A 21 -10.67 7.03 -10.39
C MET A 21 -10.71 6.94 -8.87
N LEU A 22 -9.80 6.16 -8.26
CA LEU A 22 -9.71 6.01 -6.81
C LEU A 22 -9.47 7.34 -6.09
N LEU A 23 -8.63 8.20 -6.66
CA LEU A 23 -8.30 9.50 -6.07
C LEU A 23 -9.47 10.49 -6.05
N ILE A 24 -10.53 10.26 -6.82
CA ILE A 24 -11.75 11.08 -6.77
C ILE A 24 -12.36 10.98 -5.36
N ASP A 25 -12.46 9.78 -4.82
CA ASP A 25 -13.15 9.51 -3.55
C ASP A 25 -12.19 9.37 -2.37
N ARG A 26 -10.93 8.98 -2.60
CA ARG A 26 -9.97 8.59 -1.55
C ARG A 26 -8.73 9.47 -1.42
N SER A 27 -8.71 10.67 -2.02
CA SER A 27 -7.50 11.52 -1.97
C SER A 27 -7.07 11.89 -0.55
N ASN A 28 -7.99 11.93 0.42
CA ASN A 28 -7.64 12.23 1.81
C ASN A 28 -6.92 11.06 2.48
N GLU A 29 -7.40 9.83 2.28
CA GLU A 29 -6.80 8.60 2.79
C GLU A 29 -5.37 8.42 2.28
N PHE A 30 -5.11 8.77 1.03
CA PHE A 30 -3.75 8.80 0.48
C PHE A 30 -2.85 9.77 1.25
N ARG A 31 -3.33 10.98 1.55
CA ARG A 31 -2.55 11.98 2.33
C ARG A 31 -2.31 11.52 3.76
N VAL A 32 -3.33 10.95 4.42
CA VAL A 32 -3.23 10.37 5.76
C VAL A 32 -2.16 9.30 5.78
N LEU A 33 -2.18 8.37 4.83
CA LEU A 33 -1.21 7.29 4.77
C LEU A 33 0.20 7.80 4.45
N ALA A 34 0.36 8.71 3.48
CA ALA A 34 1.65 9.32 3.14
C ALA A 34 2.30 9.99 4.35
N GLN A 35 1.54 10.82 5.08
CA GLN A 35 2.02 11.44 6.32
C GLN A 35 2.35 10.38 7.38
N GLY A 36 1.49 9.36 7.51
CA GLY A 36 1.65 8.25 8.44
C GLY A 36 2.97 7.50 8.29
N ILE A 37 3.37 7.23 7.04
CA ILE A 37 4.62 6.52 6.71
C ILE A 37 5.82 7.45 6.48
N GLY A 38 5.63 8.77 6.63
CA GLY A 38 6.68 9.78 6.45
C GLY A 38 7.09 10.00 5.00
N TYR A 39 6.18 9.81 4.04
CA TYR A 39 6.41 10.07 2.62
C TYR A 39 5.92 11.48 2.23
N PRO A 40 6.73 12.28 1.51
CA PRO A 40 6.36 13.63 1.11
C PRO A 40 5.29 13.64 0.01
N THR A 41 4.30 14.53 0.12
CA THR A 41 3.18 14.68 -0.84
C THR A 41 3.38 15.79 -1.87
N ASN A 42 4.59 16.32 -1.98
CA ASN A 42 4.97 17.36 -2.95
C ASN A 42 5.84 16.83 -4.09
N THR A 43 6.17 15.53 -4.07
CA THR A 43 6.89 14.87 -5.15
C THR A 43 5.91 14.47 -6.24
N LYS A 44 6.40 14.40 -7.49
CA LYS A 44 5.59 13.89 -8.59
C LYS A 44 5.25 12.42 -8.33
N ASP A 45 4.02 12.04 -8.64
CA ASP A 45 3.56 10.65 -8.61
C ASP A 45 3.62 9.99 -7.21
N TRP A 46 3.58 10.79 -6.14
CA TRP A 46 3.62 10.28 -4.75
C TRP A 46 2.46 9.32 -4.45
N GLU A 47 1.30 9.52 -5.09
CA GLU A 47 0.15 8.64 -4.96
C GLU A 47 0.45 7.22 -5.47
N LEU A 48 1.27 7.07 -6.52
CA LEU A 48 1.67 5.74 -7.00
C LEU A 48 2.54 5.01 -5.98
N ILE A 49 3.40 5.75 -5.25
CA ILE A 49 4.23 5.17 -4.20
C ILE A 49 3.37 4.73 -3.01
N VAL A 50 2.39 5.55 -2.62
CA VAL A 50 1.43 5.20 -1.56
C VAL A 50 0.57 4.01 -1.96
N LEU A 51 0.11 3.96 -3.21
CA LEU A 51 -0.62 2.82 -3.74
C LEU A 51 0.25 1.55 -3.72
N ASN A 52 1.49 1.63 -4.20
CA ASN A 52 2.39 0.48 -4.18
C ASN A 52 2.64 -0.03 -2.75
N PHE A 53 2.88 0.89 -1.82
CA PHE A 53 3.03 0.56 -0.41
C PHE A 53 1.79 -0.15 0.14
N SER A 54 0.60 0.32 -0.23
CA SER A 54 -0.69 -0.27 0.17
C SER A 54 -0.87 -1.68 -0.38
N LEU A 55 -0.54 -1.90 -1.66
CA LEU A 55 -0.62 -3.22 -2.30
C LEU A 55 0.39 -4.20 -1.69
N ASP A 56 1.64 -3.76 -1.51
CA ASP A 56 2.68 -4.54 -0.84
C ASP A 56 2.26 -4.94 0.58
N PHE A 57 1.53 -4.06 1.29
CA PHE A 57 1.04 -4.34 2.64
C PHE A 57 -0.03 -5.43 2.66
N VAL A 58 -0.94 -5.46 1.68
CA VAL A 58 -1.91 -6.56 1.58
C VAL A 58 -1.22 -7.89 1.24
N GLU A 59 -0.20 -7.88 0.37
CA GLU A 59 0.59 -9.08 0.11
C GLU A 59 1.25 -9.62 1.38
N CYS A 60 1.69 -8.73 2.27
CA CYS A 60 2.25 -9.13 3.56
C CYS A 60 1.24 -9.78 4.50
N PHE A 61 -0.01 -9.34 4.48
CA PHE A 61 -1.08 -10.04 5.18
C PHE A 61 -1.29 -11.45 4.62
N ASP A 62 -1.38 -11.58 3.30
CA ASP A 62 -1.57 -12.88 2.64
C ASP A 62 -0.44 -13.84 3.03
N VAL A 63 0.81 -13.38 2.93
CA VAL A 63 2.03 -14.13 3.28
C VAL A 63 2.06 -14.57 4.75
N TRP A 64 1.58 -13.76 5.69
CA TRP A 64 1.52 -14.16 7.11
C TRP A 64 0.35 -15.06 7.47
N SER A 65 -0.70 -15.04 6.65
CA SER A 65 -1.89 -15.86 6.84
C SER A 65 -1.81 -17.22 6.14
N ASP A 66 -0.84 -17.39 5.24
CA ASP A 66 -0.63 -18.63 4.48
C ASP A 66 -0.08 -19.76 5.38
N GLU A 67 -0.41 -21.00 5.04
CA GLU A 67 0.12 -22.20 5.70
C GLU A 67 1.58 -22.47 5.30
N ALA A 68 1.98 -22.00 4.11
CA ALA A 68 3.36 -22.11 3.64
C ALA A 68 4.28 -21.13 4.38
N PRO A 69 5.46 -21.57 4.85
CA PRO A 69 6.40 -20.67 5.50
C PRO A 69 6.90 -19.62 4.49
N PRO A 70 6.85 -18.32 4.84
CA PRO A 70 7.30 -17.26 3.95
C PRO A 70 8.82 -17.31 3.77
N ASP A 71 9.28 -16.91 2.59
CA ASP A 71 10.72 -16.80 2.35
C ASP A 71 11.33 -15.62 3.15
N HIS A 72 12.66 -15.65 3.30
CA HIS A 72 13.38 -14.66 4.09
C HIS A 72 13.18 -13.22 3.57
N ASN A 73 13.10 -13.03 2.26
CA ASN A 73 12.90 -11.71 1.65
C ASN A 73 11.48 -11.20 1.92
N GLN A 74 10.47 -12.06 1.85
CA GLN A 74 9.08 -11.73 2.18
C GLN A 74 8.97 -11.28 3.64
N ILE A 75 9.56 -12.03 4.58
CA ILE A 75 9.60 -11.65 6.00
C ILE A 75 10.25 -10.26 6.16
N HIS A 76 11.41 -10.03 5.54
CA HIS A 76 12.11 -8.76 5.64
C HIS A 76 11.31 -7.58 5.06
N LYS A 77 10.64 -7.78 3.92
CA LYS A 77 9.76 -6.78 3.29
C LYS A 77 8.63 -6.41 4.24
N CYS A 78 7.91 -7.39 4.77
CA CYS A 78 6.75 -7.16 5.63
C CYS A 78 7.13 -6.52 6.97
N MET A 79 8.23 -6.95 7.59
CA MET A 79 8.76 -6.31 8.79
C MET A 79 9.18 -4.86 8.54
N THR A 80 9.72 -4.56 7.36
CA THR A 80 10.10 -3.18 6.99
C THR A 80 8.88 -2.28 6.88
N GLN A 81 7.80 -2.75 6.24
CA GLN A 81 6.55 -1.99 6.14
C GLN A 81 5.92 -1.71 7.50
N MET A 82 5.83 -2.73 8.35
CA MET A 82 5.29 -2.56 9.71
C MET A 82 6.09 -1.55 10.52
N ARG A 83 7.42 -1.60 10.43
CA ARG A 83 8.28 -0.61 11.09
C ARG A 83 8.05 0.80 10.55
N GLN A 84 7.80 0.95 9.25
CA GLN A 84 7.48 2.27 8.67
C GLN A 84 6.14 2.80 9.19
N MET A 85 5.09 1.97 9.26
CA MET A 85 3.79 2.37 9.83
C MET A 85 3.88 2.72 11.32
N ALA A 86 4.66 1.95 12.09
CA ALA A 86 4.85 2.17 13.52
C ALA A 86 5.75 3.36 13.85
N ARG A 87 6.55 3.85 12.88
CA ARG A 87 7.55 4.88 13.14
C ARG A 87 6.88 6.17 13.63
N GLY A 88 7.34 6.63 14.80
CA GLY A 88 6.86 7.86 15.43
C GLY A 88 5.43 7.79 15.96
N LYS A 89 4.82 6.60 16.03
CA LYS A 89 3.50 6.39 16.63
C LYS A 89 3.63 6.02 18.09
N SER A 90 2.72 6.55 18.90
CA SER A 90 2.76 6.42 20.36
C SER A 90 1.94 5.23 20.86
N ASN A 91 0.96 4.78 20.08
CA ASN A 91 0.04 3.74 20.46
C ASN A 91 -0.38 2.86 19.27
N MET A 92 -0.91 1.67 19.58
CA MET A 92 -1.33 0.70 18.57
C MET A 92 -2.53 1.19 17.75
N THR A 93 -3.42 2.01 18.32
CA THR A 93 -4.59 2.54 17.61
C THR A 93 -4.18 3.38 16.40
N GLU A 94 -3.15 4.21 16.53
CA GLU A 94 -2.58 4.97 15.41
C GLU A 94 -2.01 4.04 14.32
N VAL A 95 -1.31 2.97 14.73
CA VAL A 95 -0.75 1.99 13.79
C VAL A 95 -1.86 1.24 13.06
N THR A 96 -2.87 0.75 13.78
CA THR A 96 -4.03 0.07 13.21
C THR A 96 -4.81 0.97 12.25
N HIS A 97 -4.95 2.26 12.55
CA HIS A 97 -5.59 3.19 11.64
C HIS A 97 -4.84 3.28 10.28
N LEU A 98 -3.50 3.34 10.30
CA LEU A 98 -2.69 3.33 9.08
C LEU A 98 -2.78 2.01 8.31
N GLN A 99 -2.75 0.88 9.03
CA GLN A 99 -2.91 -0.45 8.45
C GLN A 99 -4.26 -0.58 7.73
N ASN A 100 -5.36 -0.20 8.40
CA ASN A 100 -6.69 -0.23 7.82
C ASN A 100 -6.80 0.69 6.61
N THR A 101 -6.18 1.88 6.67
CA THR A 101 -6.17 2.83 5.55
C THR A 101 -5.44 2.24 4.34
N ALA A 102 -4.26 1.64 4.54
CA ALA A 102 -3.52 0.96 3.48
C ALA A 102 -4.30 -0.22 2.88
N TYR A 103 -4.92 -1.05 3.73
CA TYR A 103 -5.75 -2.16 3.28
C TYR A 103 -6.92 -1.68 2.41
N LEU A 104 -7.66 -0.66 2.85
CA LEU A 104 -8.81 -0.13 2.11
C LEU A 104 -8.40 0.49 0.77
N ILE A 105 -7.29 1.25 0.72
CA ILE A 105 -6.74 1.79 -0.53
C ILE A 105 -6.45 0.66 -1.53
N ALA A 106 -5.81 -0.41 -1.07
CA ALA A 106 -5.46 -1.54 -1.92
C ALA A 106 -6.70 -2.29 -2.44
N GLU A 107 -7.67 -2.58 -1.57
CA GLU A 107 -8.89 -3.29 -1.97
C GLU A 107 -9.80 -2.47 -2.88
N ASP A 108 -9.95 -1.16 -2.62
CA ASP A 108 -10.69 -0.26 -3.50
C ASP A 108 -10.00 -0.16 -4.87
N PHE A 109 -8.67 -0.04 -4.90
CA PHE A 109 -7.90 -0.08 -6.15
C PHE A 109 -8.13 -1.38 -6.93
N LYS A 110 -7.96 -2.55 -6.30
CA LYS A 110 -8.17 -3.85 -6.94
C LYS A 110 -9.59 -3.97 -7.50
N SER A 111 -10.58 -3.47 -6.76
CA SER A 111 -11.98 -3.48 -7.17
C SER A 111 -12.25 -2.59 -8.39
N ILE A 112 -11.68 -1.38 -8.41
CA ILE A 112 -11.77 -0.48 -9.57
C ILE A 112 -11.05 -1.11 -10.76
N TYR A 113 -9.81 -1.54 -10.59
CA TYR A 113 -8.99 -2.13 -11.64
C TYR A 113 -9.67 -3.33 -12.31
N LYS A 114 -10.31 -4.22 -11.53
CA LYS A 114 -11.05 -5.37 -12.06
C LYS A 114 -12.26 -4.99 -12.92
N ARG A 115 -12.89 -3.84 -12.66
CA ARG A 115 -14.07 -3.35 -13.40
C ARG A 115 -13.71 -2.60 -14.67
N MET A 116 -12.49 -2.08 -14.75
CA MET A 116 -11.98 -1.51 -15.98
C MET A 116 -11.69 -2.68 -16.92
N GLU A 117 -12.19 -2.66 -18.15
CA GLU A 117 -11.86 -3.67 -19.17
C GLU A 117 -10.39 -3.55 -19.56
#